data_AF-A0A1F5ZD43-F1
#
_entry.id   AF-A0A1F5ZD43-F1
#
_cell.length_a   1.000
_cell.length_b   1.000
_cell.length_c   1.000
_cell.angle_alpha   90.00
_cell.angle_beta   90.00
_cell.angle_gamma   90.00
#
_symmetry.space_group_name_H-M   'P 1'
#
loop_
_entity.id
_entity.type
_entity.pdbx_description
1 polymer ?
#
loop_
_entity_poly.entity_id
_entity_poly.type
_entity_poly.pdbx_seq_one_letter_code
_entity_poly.pdbx_strand_id
1 'polypeptide(L)'
;MNIAIIGGGLTGLTAAYELTKKGHQVSVFEKSQILGGLAHGFKEKNWLWPLEFAYHHFFTNDKSLIDLLHELDMGDNIIIKRPITATYISNSINNTARGNNFRISHPELSTKTNNNNNNQRVAEQENYFTLRSFQNEKNIFQLDSPLSLLQFNQIPIIDRLRTGAMLAFMKLNPFWQPLEGITAEKFVRTLGGEKTWNLIWEPLMRGKFTDLDTTVAASWFWARIKKRTTNLGYIRGGFQALINRLERHIKTQGGQIYPMSQISQIIPRQRGLYDLKIETDRTGKQKYDNESPRSSSGPVLQQFFNKILLTTPTPIAVKLMSKLTSNNVTPRLSLDSARDRRSGQTMKQFNNMLSIPHLHAQLLILETDKPILDKIYWLNISDETFPFLALVQHTNFIDSKYYGGRHITYIGNYLPEGHPYLTKSADQLLSLFKPYIQRLSPNSKFKILNYKLFIGPYAQPVHQLHYSQKAPQLETGIPNIYLANMDSIYPWDRGTNYAVELGQKTASRIQSLALI
;
A
#
# COMPACT_ATOMS: atom_id res chain seq x y z
N MET A 1 14.27 10.22 -28.21
CA MET A 1 13.25 11.09 -27.58
C MET A 1 13.77 11.58 -26.25
N ASN A 2 13.30 12.75 -25.81
CA ASN A 2 13.40 13.23 -24.42
C ASN A 2 12.05 13.01 -23.70
N ILE A 3 12.08 12.44 -22.49
CA ILE A 3 10.90 11.95 -21.77
C ILE A 3 10.96 12.40 -20.30
N ALA A 4 9.92 13.09 -19.83
CA ALA A 4 9.78 13.39 -18.41
C ALA A 4 8.98 12.31 -17.70
N ILE A 5 9.39 11.96 -16.48
CA ILE A 5 8.67 11.06 -15.57
C ILE A 5 8.43 11.83 -14.28
N ILE A 6 7.16 12.00 -13.90
CA ILE A 6 6.76 12.76 -12.70
C ILE A 6 6.33 11.76 -11.62
N GLY A 7 7.21 11.60 -10.63
CA GLY A 7 7.18 10.58 -9.59
C GLY A 7 8.39 9.64 -9.66
N GLY A 8 9.21 9.66 -8.62
CA GLY A 8 10.35 8.75 -8.40
C GLY A 8 9.98 7.50 -7.61
N GLY A 9 8.71 7.07 -7.66
CA GLY A 9 8.25 5.78 -7.12
C GLY A 9 8.74 4.58 -7.95
N LEU A 10 8.59 3.36 -7.44
CA LEU A 10 9.04 2.14 -8.14
C LEU A 10 8.53 2.05 -9.60
N THR A 11 7.29 2.44 -9.89
CA THR A 11 6.77 2.49 -11.27
C THR A 11 7.56 3.44 -12.16
N GLY A 12 7.84 4.65 -11.68
CA GLY A 12 8.58 5.68 -12.41
C GLY A 12 10.07 5.33 -12.59
N LEU A 13 10.71 4.79 -11.55
CA LEU A 13 12.10 4.32 -11.62
C LEU A 13 12.25 3.12 -12.56
N THR A 14 11.31 2.17 -12.52
CA THR A 14 11.34 1.02 -13.44
C THR A 14 11.12 1.49 -14.88
N ALA A 15 10.16 2.39 -15.13
CA ALA A 15 9.97 2.96 -16.45
C ALA A 15 11.21 3.76 -16.93
N ALA A 16 11.87 4.50 -16.04
CA ALA A 16 13.10 5.23 -16.34
C ALA A 16 14.25 4.29 -16.73
N TYR A 17 14.43 3.19 -15.99
CA TYR A 17 15.41 2.14 -16.26
C TYR A 17 15.18 1.51 -17.63
N GLU A 18 13.95 1.08 -17.94
CA GLU A 18 13.61 0.49 -19.24
C GLU A 18 13.73 1.47 -20.42
N LEU A 19 13.44 2.77 -20.22
CA LEU A 19 13.55 3.78 -21.28
C LEU A 19 15.01 4.20 -21.53
N THR A 20 15.83 4.33 -20.47
CA THR A 20 17.27 4.61 -20.61
C THR A 20 18.04 3.44 -21.22
N LYS A 21 17.70 2.19 -20.89
CA LYS A 21 18.16 0.96 -21.58
C LYS A 21 17.91 0.94 -23.09
N LYS A 22 17.02 1.80 -23.61
CA LYS A 22 16.71 1.96 -25.04
C LYS A 22 17.22 3.29 -25.63
N GLY A 23 18.22 3.91 -24.99
CA GLY A 23 18.86 5.12 -25.47
C GLY A 23 17.95 6.36 -25.51
N HIS A 24 16.89 6.38 -24.70
CA HIS A 24 16.05 7.57 -24.55
C HIS A 24 16.62 8.49 -23.47
N GLN A 25 16.58 9.80 -23.72
CA GLN A 25 16.85 10.80 -22.68
C GLN A 25 15.66 10.80 -21.72
N VAL A 26 15.92 10.62 -20.43
CA VAL A 26 14.89 10.55 -19.40
C VAL A 26 15.24 11.52 -18.27
N SER A 27 14.25 12.31 -17.84
CA SER A 27 14.34 13.14 -16.65
C SER A 27 13.25 12.74 -15.65
N VAL A 28 13.64 12.20 -14.50
CA VAL A 28 12.72 11.83 -13.40
C VAL A 28 12.63 12.98 -12.41
N PHE A 29 11.42 13.43 -12.09
CA PHE A 29 11.15 14.48 -11.11
C PHE A 29 10.40 13.89 -9.92
N GLU A 30 11.01 13.94 -8.73
CA GLU A 30 10.43 13.50 -7.47
C GLU A 30 10.31 14.71 -6.52
N LYS A 31 9.20 14.83 -5.79
CA LYS A 31 8.93 15.98 -4.91
C LYS A 31 9.60 15.84 -3.53
N SER A 32 9.89 14.63 -3.09
CA SER A 32 10.62 14.36 -1.85
C SER A 32 12.14 14.21 -2.07
N GLN A 33 12.93 14.21 -0.98
CA GLN A 33 14.39 14.06 -1.05
C GLN A 33 14.85 12.63 -1.39
N ILE A 34 14.08 11.62 -0.97
CA ILE A 34 14.41 10.20 -1.12
C ILE A 34 13.48 9.58 -2.16
N LEU A 35 14.06 8.82 -3.10
CA LEU A 35 13.34 8.09 -4.14
C LEU A 35 12.67 6.84 -3.58
N GLY A 36 11.67 6.30 -4.30
CA GLY A 36 10.98 5.05 -3.96
C GLY A 36 9.47 5.21 -3.72
N GLY A 37 8.98 6.43 -3.50
CA GLY A 37 7.58 6.68 -3.16
C GLY A 37 7.17 5.95 -1.88
N LEU A 38 6.06 5.23 -1.88
CA LEU A 38 5.61 4.47 -0.69
C LEU A 38 6.54 3.31 -0.30
N ALA A 39 7.49 2.90 -1.15
CA ALA A 39 8.46 1.84 -0.88
C ALA A 39 9.84 2.35 -0.42
N HIS A 40 10.00 3.66 -0.19
CA HIS A 40 11.25 4.21 0.36
C HIS A 40 11.42 3.84 1.84
N GLY A 41 12.67 3.85 2.28
CA GLY A 41 13.05 3.55 3.66
C GLY A 41 13.89 4.63 4.32
N PHE A 42 13.95 4.55 5.66
CA PHE A 42 14.83 5.34 6.50
C PHE A 42 15.83 4.43 7.22
N LYS A 43 16.87 5.00 7.84
CA LYS A 43 17.89 4.25 8.55
C LYS A 43 18.36 5.00 9.80
N GLU A 44 18.29 4.37 10.96
CA GLU A 44 18.87 4.90 12.20
C GLU A 44 20.38 4.67 12.29
N LYS A 45 21.08 5.51 13.08
CA LYS A 45 22.55 5.57 13.14
C LYS A 45 23.23 4.23 13.46
N ASN A 46 22.60 3.39 14.28
CA ASN A 46 23.13 2.09 14.73
C ASN A 46 22.59 0.88 13.93
N TRP A 47 21.84 1.10 12.85
CA TRP A 47 21.32 0.02 12.01
C TRP A 47 22.33 -0.36 10.92
N LEU A 48 22.27 -1.61 10.46
CA LEU A 48 22.98 -2.06 9.26
C LEU A 48 22.16 -1.77 8.00
N TRP A 49 20.87 -2.10 8.02
CA TRP A 49 19.96 -1.94 6.88
C TRP A 49 18.99 -0.77 7.11
N PRO A 50 18.47 -0.14 6.04
CA PRO A 50 17.28 0.68 6.14
C PRO A 50 16.03 -0.17 6.40
N LEU A 51 14.95 0.49 6.77
CA LEU A 51 13.61 -0.05 7.00
C LEU A 51 12.60 0.77 6.19
N GLU A 52 11.68 0.12 5.50
CA GLU A 52 10.61 0.81 4.76
C GLU A 52 9.65 1.53 5.71
N PHE A 53 9.05 2.64 5.27
CA PHE A 53 8.07 3.34 6.11
C PHE A 53 6.72 2.61 6.26
N ALA A 54 6.40 1.73 5.31
CA ALA A 54 5.33 0.75 5.43
C ALA A 54 5.91 -0.65 5.30
N TYR A 55 5.29 -1.63 5.96
CA TYR A 55 5.70 -3.04 5.86
C TYR A 55 5.65 -3.52 4.41
N HIS A 56 6.76 -4.09 3.93
CA HIS A 56 6.86 -4.66 2.58
C HIS A 56 7.43 -6.08 2.60
N HIS A 57 6.87 -6.91 1.74
CA HIS A 57 7.37 -8.21 1.31
C HIS A 57 6.87 -8.45 -0.11
N PHE A 58 7.40 -9.46 -0.79
CA PHE A 58 6.85 -9.97 -2.06
C PHE A 58 6.47 -11.44 -1.93
N PHE A 59 5.61 -11.93 -2.82
CA PHE A 59 5.27 -13.35 -2.91
C PHE A 59 6.28 -14.10 -3.79
N THR A 60 6.45 -15.41 -3.59
CA THR A 60 7.39 -16.21 -4.41
C THR A 60 6.90 -16.45 -5.86
N ASN A 61 5.83 -15.78 -6.27
CA ASN A 61 5.27 -15.75 -7.63
C ASN A 61 5.14 -14.31 -8.18
N ASP A 62 5.76 -13.33 -7.52
CA ASP A 62 5.85 -11.94 -7.96
C ASP A 62 6.99 -11.79 -9.00
N LYS A 63 6.75 -12.38 -10.17
CA LYS A 63 7.76 -12.58 -11.22
C LYS A 63 8.42 -11.28 -11.68
N SER A 64 7.68 -10.20 -11.95
CA SER A 64 8.27 -8.97 -12.49
C SER A 64 9.29 -8.33 -11.53
N LEU A 65 9.06 -8.41 -10.22
CA LEU A 65 10.04 -7.95 -9.22
C LEU A 65 11.24 -8.90 -9.12
N ILE A 66 11.01 -10.22 -9.15
CA ILE A 66 12.07 -11.22 -9.05
C ILE A 66 12.98 -11.17 -10.29
N ASP A 67 12.42 -11.13 -11.49
CA ASP A 67 13.14 -10.98 -12.75
C ASP A 67 13.99 -9.70 -12.77
N LEU A 68 13.42 -8.56 -12.33
CA LEU A 68 14.15 -7.29 -12.21
C LEU A 68 15.30 -7.36 -11.18
N LEU A 69 15.12 -8.09 -10.07
CA LEU A 69 16.20 -8.31 -9.10
C LEU A 69 17.33 -9.17 -9.69
N HIS A 70 17.02 -10.15 -10.55
CA HIS A 70 18.06 -10.88 -11.28
C HIS A 70 18.74 -10.02 -12.35
N GLU A 71 18.00 -9.21 -13.12
CA GLU A 71 18.55 -8.30 -14.15
C GLU A 71 19.46 -7.19 -13.58
N LEU A 72 19.26 -6.84 -12.31
CA LEU A 72 20.03 -5.81 -11.61
C LEU A 72 21.19 -6.37 -10.75
N ASP A 73 21.62 -7.62 -10.98
CA ASP A 73 22.63 -8.33 -10.17
C ASP A 73 22.31 -8.29 -8.66
N MET A 74 21.05 -8.57 -8.30
CA MET A 74 20.52 -8.63 -6.94
C MET A 74 19.78 -9.94 -6.64
N GLY A 75 19.97 -10.99 -7.44
CA GLY A 75 19.42 -12.32 -7.18
C GLY A 75 19.79 -12.86 -5.80
N ASP A 76 21.07 -12.78 -5.42
CA ASP A 76 21.58 -13.23 -4.12
C ASP A 76 21.15 -12.34 -2.92
N ASN A 77 20.58 -11.16 -3.22
CA ASN A 77 19.92 -10.33 -2.23
C ASN A 77 18.51 -10.84 -1.87
N ILE A 78 17.96 -11.84 -2.56
CA ILE A 78 16.64 -12.41 -2.25
C ILE A 78 16.71 -13.24 -0.96
N ILE A 79 15.86 -12.91 0.00
CA ILE A 79 15.64 -13.66 1.24
C ILE A 79 14.24 -14.26 1.17
N ILE A 80 14.13 -15.59 1.08
CA ILE A 80 12.85 -16.31 1.19
C ILE A 80 12.73 -16.92 2.58
N LYS A 81 11.58 -16.74 3.24
CA LYS A 81 11.22 -17.41 4.50
C LYS A 81 9.75 -17.82 4.52
N ARG A 82 9.38 -18.72 5.44
CA ARG A 82 8.00 -19.02 5.81
C ARG A 82 7.63 -18.37 7.16
N PRO A 83 7.18 -17.10 7.19
CA PRO A 83 6.77 -16.45 8.43
C PRO A 83 5.44 -17.00 8.95
N ILE A 84 5.22 -16.92 10.26
CA ILE A 84 3.93 -17.22 10.89
C ILE A 84 2.99 -16.03 10.72
N THR A 85 1.77 -16.29 10.24
CA THR A 85 0.70 -15.28 10.13
C THR A 85 -0.54 -15.72 10.89
N ALA A 86 -1.20 -14.79 11.57
CA ALA A 86 -2.34 -15.09 12.43
C ALA A 86 -3.39 -13.97 12.39
N THR A 87 -4.54 -14.25 12.98
CA THR A 87 -5.64 -13.30 13.19
C THR A 87 -6.06 -13.34 14.65
N TYR A 88 -6.12 -12.18 15.32
CA TYR A 88 -6.79 -12.02 16.60
C TYR A 88 -8.29 -11.92 16.36
N ILE A 89 -9.08 -12.75 17.03
CA ILE A 89 -10.54 -12.79 16.99
C ILE A 89 -11.01 -12.81 18.44
N SER A 90 -11.79 -11.80 18.88
CA SER A 90 -12.31 -11.79 20.24
C SER A 90 -13.49 -12.76 20.40
N ASN A 91 -13.62 -13.35 21.59
CA ASN A 91 -14.70 -14.30 21.92
C ASN A 91 -16.06 -13.61 22.13
N SER A 92 -16.41 -12.59 21.32
CA SER A 92 -17.73 -11.96 21.30
C SER A 92 -18.75 -12.85 20.57
N ILE A 93 -18.98 -14.03 21.14
CA ILE A 93 -19.94 -15.04 20.64
C ILE A 93 -21.38 -14.50 20.64
N ASN A 94 -21.63 -13.37 21.33
CA ASN A 94 -22.93 -12.70 21.42
C ASN A 94 -23.22 -11.67 20.31
N ASN A 95 -22.33 -11.46 19.33
CA ASN A 95 -22.56 -10.48 18.24
C ASN A 95 -23.71 -10.85 17.27
N THR A 96 -24.34 -12.02 17.41
CA THR A 96 -25.55 -12.41 16.64
C THR A 96 -26.82 -11.61 17.00
N ALA A 97 -26.73 -10.61 17.88
CA ALA A 97 -27.87 -9.81 18.37
C ALA A 97 -27.69 -8.28 18.22
N ARG A 98 -26.99 -7.81 17.17
CA ARG A 98 -26.93 -6.36 16.81
C ARG A 98 -27.13 -6.12 15.31
N GLY A 99 -28.32 -6.46 14.81
CA GLY A 99 -28.82 -5.91 13.56
C GLY A 99 -29.26 -4.45 13.77
N ASN A 100 -28.71 -3.55 12.95
CA ASN A 100 -28.97 -2.10 12.90
C ASN A 100 -28.52 -1.27 14.13
N ASN A 101 -28.25 0.02 13.87
CA ASN A 101 -28.03 1.10 14.84
C ASN A 101 -26.83 1.00 15.80
N PHE A 102 -25.61 0.90 15.25
CA PHE A 102 -24.43 1.48 15.90
C PHE A 102 -23.61 2.31 14.89
N ARG A 103 -23.96 3.60 14.75
CA ARG A 103 -23.01 4.61 14.26
C ARG A 103 -22.00 4.88 15.38
N ILE A 104 -20.74 5.15 15.01
CA ILE A 104 -19.65 5.28 15.97
C ILE A 104 -19.88 6.47 16.90
N SER A 105 -20.10 6.20 18.19
CA SER A 105 -19.92 7.14 19.29
C SER A 105 -18.77 6.65 20.17
N HIS A 106 -17.80 7.51 20.46
CA HIS A 106 -16.67 7.17 21.31
C HIS A 106 -17.08 7.28 22.80
N PRO A 107 -16.79 6.27 23.64
CA PRO A 107 -17.06 6.36 25.08
C PRO A 107 -15.99 7.19 25.80
N GLU A 108 -16.44 8.01 26.76
CA GLU A 108 -15.56 8.76 27.67
C GLU A 108 -15.03 7.88 28.82
N LEU A 109 -13.96 8.33 29.47
CA LEU A 109 -13.26 7.61 30.54
C LEU A 109 -13.74 8.04 31.94
N SER A 110 -14.02 7.06 32.81
CA SER A 110 -13.94 7.21 34.27
C SER A 110 -13.49 5.89 34.94
N THR A 111 -13.17 5.91 36.24
CA THR A 111 -12.17 5.00 36.86
C THR A 111 -12.64 4.34 38.17
N LYS A 112 -12.03 3.19 38.55
CA LYS A 112 -11.58 2.87 39.95
C LYS A 112 -10.89 1.49 40.18
N THR A 113 -9.60 1.54 40.56
CA THR A 113 -8.90 0.86 41.70
C THR A 113 -8.98 -0.66 42.04
N ASN A 114 -7.77 -1.26 42.21
CA ASN A 114 -7.31 -2.25 43.24
C ASN A 114 -7.80 -3.73 43.17
N ASN A 115 -7.09 -4.78 43.68
CA ASN A 115 -5.78 -4.91 44.39
C ASN A 115 -5.17 -6.35 44.29
N ASN A 116 -3.83 -6.50 44.37
CA ASN A 116 -3.04 -7.71 44.78
C ASN A 116 -3.15 -9.03 43.93
N ASN A 117 -2.67 -10.23 44.35
CA ASN A 117 -1.29 -10.81 44.48
C ASN A 117 -1.37 -12.38 44.28
N ASN A 118 -0.37 -13.30 44.33
CA ASN A 118 1.06 -13.30 44.72
C ASN A 118 1.89 -14.50 44.10
N ASN A 119 3.23 -14.46 44.25
CA ASN A 119 4.28 -15.52 44.35
C ASN A 119 4.17 -17.00 43.82
N GLN A 120 5.16 -17.38 42.97
CA GLN A 120 6.14 -18.54 43.09
C GLN A 120 5.66 -20.02 42.96
N ARG A 121 6.45 -21.04 42.52
CA ARG A 121 7.90 -21.21 42.20
C ARG A 121 8.14 -22.41 41.20
N VAL A 122 9.06 -22.21 40.23
CA VAL A 122 10.17 -23.11 39.74
C VAL A 122 9.93 -24.46 38.98
N ALA A 123 10.83 -24.66 37.99
CA ALA A 123 11.20 -25.78 37.08
C ALA A 123 10.78 -27.24 37.42
N GLU A 124 10.51 -28.12 36.45
CA GLU A 124 11.52 -28.75 35.54
C GLU A 124 10.93 -29.34 34.22
N GLN A 125 11.77 -30.10 33.49
CA GLN A 125 11.50 -30.95 32.30
C GLN A 125 11.35 -30.24 30.93
N GLU A 126 12.43 -30.29 30.16
CA GLU A 126 12.50 -29.90 28.75
C GLU A 126 11.96 -31.01 27.80
N ASN A 127 11.84 -30.68 26.50
CA ASN A 127 11.78 -31.63 25.39
C ASN A 127 10.57 -32.59 25.30
N TYR A 128 9.31 -32.09 25.21
CA TYR A 128 8.26 -32.81 24.44
C TYR A 128 7.02 -32.00 23.93
N PHE A 129 7.04 -30.65 23.87
CA PHE A 129 5.82 -29.86 23.55
C PHE A 129 5.93 -28.79 22.44
N THR A 130 6.06 -29.20 21.18
CA THR A 130 5.59 -28.38 20.04
C THR A 130 4.10 -28.61 19.79
N LEU A 131 3.22 -27.81 20.44
CA LEU A 131 1.89 -27.37 19.95
C LEU A 131 0.97 -26.73 21.02
N ARG A 132 1.30 -26.75 22.32
CA ARG A 132 0.42 -26.21 23.39
C ARG A 132 1.16 -25.47 24.52
N SER A 133 1.29 -24.15 24.40
CA SER A 133 1.71 -23.25 25.48
C SER A 133 1.24 -21.80 25.27
N PHE A 134 0.01 -21.63 24.74
CA PHE A 134 -0.50 -20.39 24.14
C PHE A 134 -1.71 -19.84 24.95
N GLN A 135 -1.53 -19.58 26.25
CA GLN A 135 -2.66 -19.58 27.21
C GLN A 135 -3.47 -18.29 27.37
N ASN A 136 -2.93 -17.10 27.04
CA ASN A 136 -3.74 -15.90 26.78
C ASN A 136 -3.96 -15.68 25.27
N GLU A 137 -3.46 -16.60 24.45
CA GLU A 137 -3.51 -16.57 22.99
C GLU A 137 -4.67 -17.43 22.45
N LYS A 138 -5.63 -17.79 23.33
CA LYS A 138 -6.91 -18.47 23.01
C LYS A 138 -7.73 -17.78 21.90
N ASN A 139 -7.40 -16.53 21.61
CA ASN A 139 -8.05 -15.64 20.64
C ASN A 139 -7.19 -15.40 19.39
N ILE A 140 -6.00 -16.00 19.28
CA ILE A 140 -5.08 -15.83 18.14
C ILE A 140 -5.03 -17.12 17.34
N PHE A 141 -5.48 -17.05 16.09
CA PHE A 141 -5.65 -18.23 15.23
C PHE A 141 -4.83 -18.11 13.94
N GLN A 142 -4.10 -19.17 13.58
CA GLN A 142 -3.51 -19.29 12.24
C GLN A 142 -4.56 -19.74 11.23
N LEU A 143 -4.82 -18.92 10.21
CA LEU A 143 -5.77 -19.22 9.12
C LEU A 143 -5.07 -19.26 7.76
N ASP A 144 -3.77 -19.55 7.75
CA ASP A 144 -2.87 -19.55 6.60
C ASP A 144 -2.61 -20.95 5.99
N SER A 145 -3.33 -21.98 6.46
CA SER A 145 -3.28 -23.35 5.91
C SER A 145 -4.65 -24.03 5.90
N PRO A 146 -4.90 -25.01 5.00
CA PRO A 146 -6.12 -25.80 5.02
C PRO A 146 -6.33 -26.56 6.34
N LEU A 147 -5.24 -27.10 6.92
CA LEU A 147 -5.30 -27.84 8.19
C LEU A 147 -5.72 -26.94 9.35
N SER A 148 -5.14 -25.74 9.47
CA SER A 148 -5.47 -24.82 10.55
C SER A 148 -6.87 -24.21 10.40
N LEU A 149 -7.35 -24.00 9.17
CA LEU A 149 -8.76 -23.67 8.90
C LEU A 149 -9.72 -24.82 9.29
N LEU A 150 -9.36 -26.08 9.03
CA LEU A 150 -10.16 -27.23 9.45
C LEU A 150 -10.17 -27.41 10.99
N GLN A 151 -9.08 -27.04 11.66
CA GLN A 151 -8.96 -27.03 13.12
C GLN A 151 -9.64 -25.82 13.80
N PHE A 152 -10.00 -24.77 13.04
CA PHE A 152 -10.60 -23.54 13.56
C PHE A 152 -12.03 -23.76 14.08
N ASN A 153 -12.14 -24.05 15.38
CA ASN A 153 -13.38 -24.50 16.03
C ASN A 153 -14.42 -23.39 16.27
N GLN A 154 -14.11 -22.12 16.02
CA GLN A 154 -15.04 -21.00 16.25
C GLN A 154 -16.17 -20.92 15.20
N ILE A 155 -16.06 -21.63 14.07
CA ILE A 155 -17.14 -21.78 13.08
C ILE A 155 -17.53 -23.27 12.89
N PRO A 156 -18.79 -23.55 12.52
CA PRO A 156 -19.28 -24.89 12.21
C PRO A 156 -18.42 -25.63 11.20
N ILE A 157 -18.39 -26.96 11.27
CA ILE A 157 -17.58 -27.78 10.36
C ILE A 157 -18.03 -27.63 8.89
N ILE A 158 -19.32 -27.45 8.63
CA ILE A 158 -19.85 -27.15 7.30
C ILE A 158 -19.33 -25.80 6.77
N ASP A 159 -19.24 -24.77 7.62
CA ASP A 159 -18.72 -23.46 7.23
C ASP A 159 -17.20 -23.49 7.01
N ARG A 160 -16.44 -24.31 7.77
CA ARG A 160 -15.01 -24.59 7.47
C ARG A 160 -14.83 -25.23 6.10
N LEU A 161 -15.62 -26.26 5.78
CA LEU A 161 -15.55 -26.96 4.49
C LEU A 161 -15.94 -26.03 3.33
N ARG A 162 -17.03 -25.26 3.48
CA ARG A 162 -17.45 -24.21 2.55
C ARG A 162 -16.36 -23.16 2.32
N THR A 163 -15.72 -22.70 3.40
CA THR A 163 -14.60 -21.74 3.33
C THR A 163 -13.40 -22.33 2.59
N GLY A 164 -13.04 -23.58 2.89
CA GLY A 164 -11.97 -24.30 2.19
C GLY A 164 -12.23 -24.42 0.69
N ALA A 165 -13.45 -24.84 0.31
CA ALA A 165 -13.88 -24.93 -1.08
C ALA A 165 -13.91 -23.56 -1.78
N MET A 166 -14.39 -22.51 -1.12
CA MET A 166 -14.40 -21.13 -1.63
C MET A 166 -12.98 -20.61 -1.89
N LEU A 167 -12.05 -20.82 -0.94
CA LEU A 167 -10.66 -20.40 -1.07
C LEU A 167 -9.93 -21.21 -2.16
N ALA A 168 -10.19 -22.51 -2.26
CA ALA A 168 -9.68 -23.36 -3.33
C ALA A 168 -10.20 -22.91 -4.71
N PHE A 169 -11.51 -22.62 -4.83
CA PHE A 169 -12.11 -22.06 -6.04
C PHE A 169 -11.40 -20.76 -6.45
N MET A 170 -11.23 -19.80 -5.55
CA MET A 170 -10.51 -18.56 -5.86
C MET A 170 -9.04 -18.80 -6.24
N LYS A 171 -8.37 -19.75 -5.58
CA LYS A 171 -6.96 -20.07 -5.85
C LYS A 171 -6.78 -20.70 -7.24
N LEU A 172 -7.71 -21.55 -7.66
CA LEU A 172 -7.65 -22.27 -8.93
C LEU A 172 -8.23 -21.46 -10.10
N ASN A 173 -9.41 -20.85 -9.94
CA ASN A 173 -10.10 -20.09 -10.98
C ASN A 173 -9.22 -18.95 -11.56
N PRO A 174 -8.99 -18.89 -12.89
CA PRO A 174 -8.31 -17.78 -13.55
C PRO A 174 -9.25 -16.62 -13.96
N PHE A 175 -10.56 -16.87 -14.08
CA PHE A 175 -11.56 -15.93 -14.61
C PHE A 175 -12.11 -15.04 -13.51
N TRP A 176 -11.58 -13.82 -13.41
CA TRP A 176 -11.92 -12.86 -12.37
C TRP A 176 -12.95 -11.81 -12.82
N GLN A 177 -13.14 -11.63 -14.14
CA GLN A 177 -13.97 -10.59 -14.72
C GLN A 177 -15.45 -10.65 -14.26
N PRO A 178 -16.10 -11.83 -14.15
CA PRO A 178 -17.46 -11.91 -13.58
C PRO A 178 -17.55 -11.46 -12.12
N LEU A 179 -16.43 -11.51 -11.37
CA LEU A 179 -16.35 -11.10 -9.97
C LEU A 179 -16.30 -9.57 -9.80
N GLU A 180 -16.25 -8.79 -10.89
CA GLU A 180 -16.43 -7.34 -10.85
C GLU A 180 -17.87 -6.91 -10.56
N GLY A 181 -18.87 -7.74 -10.88
CA GLY A 181 -20.29 -7.45 -10.70
C GLY A 181 -20.89 -7.95 -9.38
N ILE A 182 -20.07 -8.46 -8.47
CA ILE A 182 -20.49 -9.06 -7.20
C ILE A 182 -19.61 -8.50 -6.08
N THR A 183 -20.18 -8.11 -4.94
CA THR A 183 -19.39 -7.64 -3.79
C THR A 183 -18.68 -8.80 -3.09
N ALA A 184 -17.54 -8.52 -2.46
CA ALA A 184 -16.79 -9.50 -1.69
C ALA A 184 -17.65 -10.09 -0.56
N GLU A 185 -18.46 -9.26 0.10
CA GLU A 185 -19.47 -9.68 1.07
C GLU A 185 -20.44 -10.71 0.47
N LYS A 186 -21.16 -10.34 -0.61
CA LYS A 186 -22.17 -11.21 -1.22
C LYS A 186 -21.55 -12.54 -1.66
N PHE A 187 -20.34 -12.50 -2.21
CA PHE A 187 -19.60 -13.69 -2.62
C PHE A 187 -19.27 -14.61 -1.44
N VAL A 188 -18.72 -14.05 -0.34
CA VAL A 188 -18.30 -14.83 0.84
C VAL A 188 -19.50 -15.33 1.63
N ARG A 189 -20.54 -14.53 1.86
CA ARG A 189 -21.82 -14.98 2.48
C ARG A 189 -22.42 -16.16 1.69
N THR A 190 -22.45 -16.06 0.36
CA THR A 190 -23.00 -17.12 -0.52
C THR A 190 -22.18 -18.41 -0.48
N LEU A 191 -20.86 -18.36 -0.74
CA LEU A 191 -20.06 -19.58 -0.82
C LEU A 191 -19.53 -20.04 0.54
N GLY A 192 -18.85 -19.17 1.28
CA GLY A 192 -18.20 -19.47 2.56
C GLY A 192 -19.15 -19.49 3.78
N GLY A 193 -20.30 -18.82 3.71
CA GLY A 193 -21.34 -18.80 4.74
C GLY A 193 -21.30 -17.58 5.67
N GLU A 194 -22.44 -17.28 6.30
CA GLU A 194 -22.65 -16.12 7.17
C GLU A 194 -21.62 -16.01 8.30
N LYS A 195 -21.40 -17.11 9.06
CA LYS A 195 -20.46 -17.11 10.19
C LYS A 195 -19.01 -16.88 9.75
N THR A 196 -18.65 -17.38 8.56
CA THR A 196 -17.34 -17.16 7.94
C THR A 196 -17.12 -15.69 7.61
N TRP A 197 -18.12 -15.02 7.03
CA TRP A 197 -18.04 -13.58 6.79
C TRP A 197 -17.97 -12.82 8.11
N ASN A 198 -18.98 -12.95 8.98
CA ASN A 198 -19.12 -12.14 10.21
C ASN A 198 -17.91 -12.24 11.16
N LEU A 199 -17.26 -13.41 11.25
CA LEU A 199 -16.18 -13.63 12.22
C LEU A 199 -14.77 -13.38 11.66
N ILE A 200 -14.52 -13.70 10.38
CA ILE A 200 -13.19 -13.68 9.77
C ILE A 200 -13.00 -12.49 8.83
N TRP A 201 -14.01 -12.15 8.03
CA TRP A 201 -13.84 -11.22 6.91
C TRP A 201 -14.48 -9.86 7.13
N GLU A 202 -15.65 -9.77 7.78
CA GLU A 202 -16.32 -8.49 8.04
C GLU A 202 -15.44 -7.54 8.85
N PRO A 203 -14.85 -7.91 10.01
CA PRO A 203 -14.05 -6.97 10.80
C PRO A 203 -12.74 -6.59 10.09
N LEU A 204 -12.15 -7.51 9.32
CA LEU A 204 -10.96 -7.25 8.51
C LEU A 204 -11.24 -6.40 7.27
N MET A 205 -12.46 -6.42 6.74
CA MET A 205 -12.91 -5.55 5.65
C MET A 205 -13.26 -4.17 6.20
N ARG A 206 -14.02 -4.08 7.31
CA ARG A 206 -14.32 -2.83 8.03
C ARG A 206 -13.05 -2.10 8.48
N GLY A 207 -12.14 -2.76 9.18
CA GLY A 207 -10.86 -2.17 9.61
C GLY A 207 -9.93 -1.77 8.45
N LYS A 208 -10.20 -2.21 7.23
CA LYS A 208 -9.40 -1.93 6.03
C LYS A 208 -10.02 -0.92 5.07
N PHE A 209 -11.35 -0.83 5.03
CA PHE A 209 -12.11 -0.04 4.07
C PHE A 209 -13.09 0.93 4.71
N THR A 210 -13.23 0.92 6.05
CA THR A 210 -14.22 1.69 6.82
C THR A 210 -15.64 1.48 6.25
N ASP A 211 -16.43 2.54 6.05
CA ASP A 211 -17.82 2.46 5.57
C ASP A 211 -17.97 1.98 4.11
N LEU A 212 -16.86 1.69 3.42
CA LEU A 212 -16.85 1.21 2.03
C LEU A 212 -16.69 -0.32 1.93
N ASP A 213 -16.58 -1.03 3.05
CA ASP A 213 -16.31 -2.47 3.14
C ASP A 213 -17.26 -3.34 2.30
N THR A 214 -18.56 -3.08 2.40
CA THR A 214 -19.64 -3.77 1.67
C THR A 214 -19.61 -3.49 0.16
N THR A 215 -18.96 -2.40 -0.27
CA THR A 215 -18.94 -1.96 -1.69
C THR A 215 -17.81 -2.58 -2.52
N VAL A 216 -16.84 -3.24 -1.88
CA VAL A 216 -15.65 -3.81 -2.53
C VAL A 216 -16.01 -5.01 -3.40
N ALA A 217 -15.47 -5.08 -4.61
CA ALA A 217 -15.72 -6.17 -5.55
C ALA A 217 -15.05 -7.49 -5.15
N ALA A 218 -15.69 -8.60 -5.50
CA ALA A 218 -15.15 -9.95 -5.30
C ALA A 218 -13.90 -10.21 -6.17
N SER A 219 -13.70 -9.46 -7.26
CA SER A 219 -12.46 -9.48 -8.06
C SER A 219 -11.22 -9.07 -7.25
N TRP A 220 -11.34 -8.04 -6.40
CA TRP A 220 -10.26 -7.61 -5.50
C TRP A 220 -9.96 -8.70 -4.44
N PHE A 221 -11.00 -9.26 -3.84
CA PHE A 221 -10.83 -10.33 -2.83
C PHE A 221 -10.20 -11.58 -3.48
N TRP A 222 -10.67 -11.98 -4.67
CA TRP A 222 -10.05 -13.04 -5.48
C TRP A 222 -8.57 -12.76 -5.71
N ALA A 223 -8.18 -11.54 -6.09
CA ALA A 223 -6.78 -11.19 -6.34
C ALA A 223 -5.90 -11.39 -5.10
N ARG A 224 -6.40 -11.01 -3.91
CA ARG A 224 -5.72 -11.25 -2.63
C ARG A 224 -5.50 -12.74 -2.33
N ILE A 225 -6.48 -13.62 -2.62
CA ILE A 225 -6.35 -15.07 -2.40
C ILE A 225 -5.49 -15.74 -3.48
N LYS A 226 -5.71 -15.37 -4.75
CA LYS A 226 -5.02 -15.89 -5.93
C LYS A 226 -3.50 -15.73 -5.82
N LYS A 227 -3.02 -14.57 -5.40
CA LYS A 227 -1.58 -14.27 -5.36
C LYS A 227 -0.83 -14.79 -4.14
N ARG A 228 -1.40 -14.74 -2.93
CA ARG A 228 -0.74 -15.17 -1.67
C ARG A 228 0.06 -16.48 -1.79
N THR A 229 1.32 -16.46 -1.37
CA THR A 229 2.18 -17.64 -1.15
C THR A 229 2.43 -17.84 0.35
N THR A 230 2.72 -19.07 0.77
CA THR A 230 3.07 -19.41 2.16
C THR A 230 4.49 -18.94 2.53
N ASN A 231 5.39 -18.94 1.55
CA ASN A 231 6.71 -18.33 1.64
C ASN A 231 6.62 -16.87 1.19
N LEU A 232 7.31 -15.96 1.87
CA LEU A 232 7.42 -14.54 1.51
C LEU A 232 8.88 -14.18 1.24
N GLY A 233 9.09 -13.24 0.32
CA GLY A 233 10.38 -12.69 -0.07
C GLY A 233 10.65 -11.29 0.50
N TYR A 234 11.93 -11.01 0.75
CA TYR A 234 12.46 -9.70 1.12
C TYR A 234 13.85 -9.49 0.50
N ILE A 235 14.38 -8.27 0.54
CA ILE A 235 15.64 -7.89 -0.10
C ILE A 235 16.70 -7.61 0.98
N ARG A 236 17.91 -8.18 0.86
CA ARG A 236 19.07 -7.83 1.71
C ARG A 236 19.39 -6.36 1.51
N GLY A 237 19.26 -5.56 2.58
CA GLY A 237 19.37 -4.10 2.52
C GLY A 237 18.05 -3.36 2.28
N GLY A 238 16.91 -4.04 2.34
CA GLY A 238 15.58 -3.47 2.14
C GLY A 238 15.26 -3.14 0.68
N PHE A 239 14.04 -2.67 0.43
CA PHE A 239 13.60 -2.16 -0.88
C PHE A 239 14.37 -0.91 -1.29
N GLN A 240 14.93 -0.15 -0.33
CA GLN A 240 15.85 0.95 -0.63
C GLN A 240 17.12 0.48 -1.37
N ALA A 241 17.58 -0.76 -1.18
CA ALA A 241 18.71 -1.28 -1.95
C ALA A 241 18.37 -1.42 -3.46
N LEU A 242 17.15 -1.86 -3.79
CA LEU A 242 16.65 -1.92 -5.16
C LEU A 242 16.45 -0.51 -5.74
N ILE A 243 15.89 0.41 -4.97
CA ILE A 243 15.71 1.82 -5.38
C ILE A 243 17.05 2.47 -5.72
N ASN A 244 18.06 2.33 -4.85
CA ASN A 244 19.40 2.88 -5.05
C ASN A 244 20.13 2.21 -6.23
N ARG A 245 19.84 0.93 -6.51
CA ARG A 245 20.37 0.22 -7.69
C ARG A 245 19.74 0.73 -8.98
N LEU A 246 18.41 0.87 -9.04
CA LEU A 246 17.69 1.49 -10.16
C LEU A 246 18.22 2.91 -10.43
N GLU A 247 18.31 3.74 -9.39
CA GLU A 247 18.84 5.11 -9.48
C GLU A 247 20.24 5.14 -10.11
N ARG A 248 21.14 4.24 -9.69
CA ARG A 248 22.49 4.12 -10.25
C ARG A 248 22.46 3.74 -11.72
N HIS A 249 21.71 2.71 -12.11
CA HIS A 249 21.66 2.27 -13.51
C HIS A 249 21.06 3.34 -14.43
N ILE A 250 20.00 4.03 -14.00
CA ILE A 250 19.42 5.17 -14.73
C ILE A 250 20.49 6.25 -14.97
N LYS A 251 21.24 6.64 -13.92
CA LYS A 251 22.29 7.67 -14.02
C LYS A 251 23.47 7.23 -14.89
N THR A 252 23.91 5.98 -14.79
CA THR A 252 24.96 5.41 -15.65
C THR A 252 24.56 5.36 -17.12
N GLN A 253 23.26 5.18 -17.42
CA GLN A 253 22.70 5.24 -18.77
C GLN A 253 22.32 6.67 -19.22
N GLY A 254 22.87 7.71 -18.57
CA GLY A 254 22.66 9.12 -18.92
C GLY A 254 21.30 9.71 -18.50
N GLY A 255 20.48 8.96 -17.77
CA GLY A 255 19.21 9.44 -17.22
C GLY A 255 19.41 10.42 -16.07
N GLN A 256 18.65 11.50 -16.07
CA GLN A 256 18.68 12.54 -15.06
C GLN A 256 17.61 12.30 -14.00
N ILE A 257 17.93 12.53 -12.72
CA ILE A 257 16.99 12.38 -11.61
C ILE A 257 17.09 13.62 -10.71
N TYR A 258 15.95 14.29 -10.56
CA TYR A 258 15.75 15.54 -9.85
C TYR A 258 14.86 15.28 -8.63
N PRO A 259 15.44 14.96 -7.45
CA PRO A 259 14.69 14.93 -6.19
C PRO A 259 14.29 16.35 -5.79
N MET A 260 13.38 16.47 -4.82
CA MET A 260 12.87 17.73 -4.25
C MET A 260 12.19 18.68 -5.28
N SER A 261 11.96 18.20 -6.50
CA SER A 261 11.50 18.96 -7.67
C SER A 261 10.01 18.73 -7.93
N GLN A 262 9.15 19.27 -7.07
CA GLN A 262 7.69 19.18 -7.23
C GLN A 262 7.22 19.88 -8.51
N ILE A 263 6.60 19.14 -9.44
CA ILE A 263 6.00 19.73 -10.65
C ILE A 263 4.62 20.31 -10.33
N SER A 264 4.46 21.63 -10.53
CA SER A 264 3.23 22.37 -10.30
C SER A 264 2.31 22.45 -11.53
N GLN A 265 2.89 22.34 -12.73
CA GLN A 265 2.19 22.47 -14.01
C GLN A 265 3.00 21.87 -15.16
N ILE A 266 2.28 21.24 -16.09
CA ILE A 266 2.75 20.92 -17.45
C ILE A 266 2.35 22.07 -18.38
N ILE A 267 3.24 22.47 -19.29
CA ILE A 267 3.03 23.55 -20.24
C ILE A 267 3.15 22.99 -21.66
N PRO A 268 2.12 23.11 -22.52
CA PRO A 268 2.21 22.71 -23.92
C PRO A 268 3.09 23.71 -24.70
N ARG A 269 3.90 23.19 -25.62
CA ARG A 269 4.78 23.97 -26.51
C ARG A 269 4.47 23.62 -27.98
N GLN A 270 5.15 24.30 -28.91
CA GLN A 270 4.99 24.01 -30.34
C GLN A 270 5.41 22.56 -30.68
N ARG A 271 4.92 22.05 -31.82
CA ARG A 271 5.25 20.71 -32.36
C ARG A 271 4.94 19.54 -31.42
N GLY A 272 3.96 19.69 -30.51
CA GLY A 272 3.54 18.63 -29.59
C GLY A 272 4.53 18.33 -28.46
N LEU A 273 5.47 19.25 -28.20
CA LEU A 273 6.39 19.19 -27.08
C LEU A 273 5.77 19.75 -25.80
N TYR A 274 6.34 19.39 -24.66
CA TYR A 274 5.95 19.90 -23.35
C TYR A 274 7.14 20.45 -22.57
N ASP A 275 6.86 21.36 -21.64
CA ASP A 275 7.79 22.00 -20.72
C ASP A 275 7.18 21.97 -19.31
N LEU A 276 7.99 22.06 -18.25
CA LEU A 276 7.55 21.82 -16.87
C LEU A 276 7.85 23.01 -15.97
N LYS A 277 6.96 23.26 -15.01
CA LYS A 277 7.11 24.32 -14.01
C LYS A 277 7.23 23.75 -12.59
N ILE A 278 8.34 24.03 -11.92
CA ILE A 278 8.61 23.55 -10.56
C ILE A 278 7.90 24.45 -9.53
N GLU A 279 7.48 23.88 -8.40
CA GLU A 279 6.94 24.61 -7.25
C GLU A 279 8.07 25.05 -6.31
N THR A 280 8.06 26.31 -5.89
CA THR A 280 9.08 26.88 -5.00
C THR A 280 8.44 27.53 -3.78
N ASP A 281 9.26 27.72 -2.75
CA ASP A 281 8.95 28.65 -1.68
C ASP A 281 9.01 30.11 -2.15
N ARG A 282 8.89 31.04 -1.21
CA ARG A 282 8.94 32.50 -1.44
C ARG A 282 10.35 33.05 -1.65
N THR A 283 11.39 32.27 -1.35
CA THR A 283 12.79 32.60 -1.59
C THR A 283 13.28 32.12 -2.96
N GLY A 284 12.42 31.42 -3.72
CA GLY A 284 12.74 30.82 -5.02
C GLY A 284 13.41 29.45 -4.90
N LYS A 285 13.60 28.91 -3.70
CA LYS A 285 14.13 27.55 -3.49
C LYS A 285 13.03 26.52 -3.70
N GLN A 286 13.42 25.32 -4.15
CA GLN A 286 12.50 24.20 -4.27
C GLN A 286 11.90 23.86 -2.91
N LYS A 287 10.58 23.60 -2.87
CA LYS A 287 9.90 23.34 -1.60
C LYS A 287 10.22 21.94 -1.07
N TYR A 288 10.82 21.87 0.11
CA TYR A 288 10.98 20.64 0.88
C TYR A 288 9.69 20.31 1.66
N ASP A 289 9.47 19.02 1.95
CA ASP A 289 8.28 18.57 2.68
C ASP A 289 8.20 19.19 4.09
N ASN A 290 6.96 19.48 4.53
CA ASN A 290 6.54 20.02 5.83
C ASN A 290 6.72 21.53 6.15
N GLU A 291 7.44 22.35 5.39
CA GLU A 291 7.49 23.81 5.67
C GLU A 291 6.44 24.65 4.91
N SER A 292 5.62 25.38 5.68
CA SER A 292 4.71 26.51 5.34
C SER A 292 3.67 26.33 4.20
N PRO A 293 2.37 26.64 4.42
CA PRO A 293 1.29 26.38 3.44
C PRO A 293 1.18 27.40 2.29
N ARG A 294 2.08 28.37 2.16
CA ARG A 294 2.00 29.46 1.16
C ARG A 294 3.11 29.37 0.11
N SER A 295 2.95 28.49 -0.88
CA SER A 295 3.89 28.35 -2.01
C SER A 295 3.76 29.46 -3.06
N SER A 296 4.78 29.57 -3.92
CA SER A 296 4.83 30.47 -5.07
C SER A 296 5.13 29.66 -6.33
N SER A 297 4.74 30.17 -7.50
CA SER A 297 5.03 29.48 -8.75
C SER A 297 6.49 29.69 -9.15
N GLY A 298 7.28 28.62 -9.15
CA GLY A 298 8.71 28.66 -9.45
C GLY A 298 9.03 28.78 -10.94
N PRO A 299 10.31 28.61 -11.32
CA PRO A 299 10.74 28.72 -12.71
C PRO A 299 10.14 27.62 -13.60
N VAL A 300 10.04 27.95 -14.89
CA VAL A 300 9.81 26.98 -15.97
C VAL A 300 11.17 26.47 -16.41
N LEU A 301 11.32 25.16 -16.61
CA LEU A 301 12.63 24.53 -16.85
C LEU A 301 13.29 24.91 -18.16
N GLN A 302 12.51 25.31 -19.18
CA GLN A 302 13.00 25.53 -20.56
C GLN A 302 13.58 24.24 -21.19
N GLN A 303 13.21 23.07 -20.63
CA GLN A 303 13.59 21.75 -21.13
C GLN A 303 12.38 21.14 -21.84
N PHE A 304 12.53 20.78 -23.12
CA PHE A 304 11.42 20.31 -23.94
C PHE A 304 11.37 18.78 -24.03
N PHE A 305 10.24 18.20 -23.66
CA PHE A 305 9.98 16.77 -23.63
C PHE A 305 9.04 16.36 -24.77
N ASN A 306 9.32 15.23 -25.43
CA ASN A 306 8.43 14.65 -26.43
C ASN A 306 7.22 13.96 -25.78
N LYS A 307 7.41 13.36 -24.60
CA LYS A 307 6.42 12.54 -23.88
C LYS A 307 6.53 12.78 -22.37
N ILE A 308 5.41 12.66 -21.67
CA ILE A 308 5.33 12.76 -20.20
C ILE A 308 4.67 11.51 -19.64
N LEU A 309 5.29 10.92 -18.62
CA LEU A 309 4.68 9.90 -17.78
C LEU A 309 4.36 10.48 -16.39
N LEU A 310 3.10 10.40 -15.99
CA LEU A 310 2.63 10.64 -14.63
C LEU A 310 2.61 9.31 -13.86
N THR A 311 3.30 9.23 -12.73
CA THR A 311 3.10 8.13 -11.75
C THR A 311 2.59 8.64 -10.40
N THR A 312 2.06 9.87 -10.38
CA THR A 312 1.46 10.51 -9.20
C THR A 312 0.05 9.96 -8.92
N PRO A 313 -0.45 10.06 -7.66
CA PRO A 313 -1.83 9.73 -7.33
C PRO A 313 -2.85 10.43 -8.23
N THR A 314 -3.95 9.75 -8.54
CA THR A 314 -4.95 10.20 -9.54
C THR A 314 -5.45 11.63 -9.35
N PRO A 315 -5.79 12.11 -8.13
CA PRO A 315 -6.17 13.51 -7.93
C PRO A 315 -5.09 14.52 -8.33
N ILE A 316 -3.81 14.18 -8.12
CA ILE A 316 -2.66 15.02 -8.50
C ILE A 316 -2.43 14.94 -10.02
N ALA A 317 -2.50 13.75 -10.60
CA ALA A 317 -2.39 13.56 -12.04
C ALA A 317 -3.47 14.34 -12.81
N VAL A 318 -4.74 14.22 -12.41
CA VAL A 318 -5.87 14.96 -13.01
C VAL A 318 -5.70 16.47 -12.83
N LYS A 319 -5.21 16.95 -11.67
CA LYS A 319 -4.91 18.38 -11.43
C LYS A 319 -3.78 18.93 -12.33
N LEU A 320 -2.83 18.08 -12.75
CA LEU A 320 -1.80 18.46 -13.74
C LEU A 320 -2.35 18.46 -15.17
N MET A 321 -3.20 17.49 -15.51
CA MET A 321 -3.78 17.32 -16.84
C MET A 321 -4.91 18.33 -17.16
N SER A 322 -5.76 18.68 -16.20
CA SER A 322 -6.89 19.60 -16.44
C SER A 322 -6.43 21.02 -16.86
N LYS A 323 -5.27 21.46 -16.37
CA LYS A 323 -4.62 22.72 -16.83
C LYS A 323 -4.33 22.72 -18.34
N LEU A 324 -4.15 21.55 -18.96
CA LEU A 324 -3.89 21.40 -20.39
C LEU A 324 -5.18 21.43 -21.22
N THR A 325 -6.30 20.94 -20.67
CA THR A 325 -7.60 21.00 -21.35
C THR A 325 -8.21 22.40 -21.25
N SER A 326 -8.11 23.08 -20.10
CA SER A 326 -8.64 24.45 -19.94
C SER A 326 -7.90 25.50 -20.77
N ASN A 327 -6.56 25.47 -20.81
CA ASN A 327 -5.77 26.54 -21.44
C ASN A 327 -5.64 26.45 -22.97
N ASN A 328 -6.22 25.42 -23.61
CA ASN A 328 -6.33 25.34 -25.07
C ASN A 328 -7.69 25.85 -25.60
N VAL A 329 -8.56 26.37 -24.74
CA VAL A 329 -9.82 27.01 -25.13
C VAL A 329 -9.56 28.48 -25.52
N THR A 330 -8.94 28.70 -26.67
CA THR A 330 -9.12 29.97 -27.38
C THR A 330 -10.53 29.99 -27.96
N PRO A 331 -11.42 30.93 -27.59
CA PRO A 331 -12.80 30.96 -28.08
C PRO A 331 -12.85 31.45 -29.54
N ARG A 332 -12.60 30.53 -30.48
CA ARG A 332 -13.07 30.72 -31.87
C ARG A 332 -14.52 30.26 -31.94
N LEU A 333 -15.40 31.19 -32.30
CA LEU A 333 -16.82 30.95 -32.52
C LEU A 333 -17.03 30.06 -33.75
N SER A 334 -17.04 28.75 -33.54
CA SER A 334 -17.50 27.76 -34.50
C SER A 334 -18.13 26.59 -33.75
N LEU A 335 -19.46 26.60 -33.65
CA LEU A 335 -20.28 25.56 -33.04
C LEU A 335 -20.35 24.30 -33.92
N ASP A 336 -19.22 23.62 -34.20
CA ASP A 336 -19.30 22.30 -34.82
C ASP A 336 -18.12 21.33 -34.62
N SER A 337 -18.51 20.06 -34.53
CA SER A 337 -17.73 18.84 -34.80
C SER A 337 -16.52 18.47 -33.91
N ALA A 338 -16.51 17.19 -33.51
CA ALA A 338 -15.39 16.40 -32.96
C ALA A 338 -14.62 16.92 -31.71
N ARG A 339 -14.08 18.14 -31.68
CA ARG A 339 -13.18 18.61 -30.60
C ARG A 339 -13.88 18.74 -29.26
N ASP A 340 -15.07 19.34 -29.22
CA ASP A 340 -15.83 19.48 -27.96
C ASP A 340 -16.41 18.15 -27.46
N ARG A 341 -16.65 17.20 -28.38
CA ARG A 341 -16.99 15.81 -28.00
C ARG A 341 -15.78 15.12 -27.33
N ARG A 342 -14.56 15.36 -27.81
CA ARG A 342 -13.33 14.86 -27.15
C ARG A 342 -13.08 15.52 -25.81
N SER A 343 -13.21 16.85 -25.68
CA SER A 343 -13.01 17.52 -24.38
C SER A 343 -14.03 17.06 -23.33
N GLY A 344 -15.31 16.91 -23.71
CA GLY A 344 -16.34 16.30 -22.86
C GLY A 344 -16.04 14.85 -22.48
N GLN A 345 -15.52 14.04 -23.41
CA GLN A 345 -15.10 12.65 -23.13
C GLN A 345 -13.90 12.59 -22.18
N THR A 346 -12.88 13.44 -22.35
CA THR A 346 -11.73 13.54 -21.44
C THR A 346 -12.16 14.00 -20.04
N MET A 347 -13.06 14.98 -19.92
CA MET A 347 -13.58 15.40 -18.62
C MET A 347 -14.44 14.30 -17.97
N LYS A 348 -15.21 13.53 -18.74
CA LYS A 348 -15.92 12.34 -18.22
C LYS A 348 -14.92 11.27 -17.71
N GLN A 349 -13.84 11.02 -18.43
CA GLN A 349 -12.77 10.11 -18.00
C GLN A 349 -12.13 10.59 -16.69
N PHE A 350 -11.78 11.88 -16.57
CA PHE A 350 -11.23 12.46 -15.34
C PHE A 350 -12.21 12.37 -14.17
N ASN A 351 -13.50 12.63 -14.39
CA ASN A 351 -14.52 12.49 -13.34
C ASN A 351 -14.72 11.03 -12.91
N ASN A 352 -14.69 10.07 -13.85
CA ASN A 352 -14.70 8.63 -13.53
C ASN A 352 -13.50 8.24 -12.66
N MET A 353 -12.30 8.69 -13.02
CA MET A 353 -11.05 8.43 -12.29
C MET A 353 -11.07 9.09 -10.89
N LEU A 354 -11.59 10.31 -10.76
CA LEU A 354 -11.78 10.98 -9.47
C LEU A 354 -12.89 10.34 -8.60
N SER A 355 -13.76 9.50 -9.18
CA SER A 355 -14.79 8.74 -8.44
C SER A 355 -14.27 7.44 -7.80
N ILE A 356 -12.97 7.20 -7.86
CA ILE A 356 -12.29 6.11 -7.14
C ILE A 356 -12.05 6.58 -5.69
N PRO A 357 -12.60 5.92 -4.66
CA PRO A 357 -12.29 6.26 -3.29
C PRO A 357 -10.85 5.85 -2.94
N HIS A 358 -10.15 6.66 -2.16
CA HIS A 358 -8.82 6.38 -1.65
C HIS A 358 -8.77 6.45 -0.13
N LEU A 359 -7.92 5.62 0.46
CA LEU A 359 -7.60 5.65 1.89
C LEU A 359 -6.11 5.94 2.08
N HIS A 360 -5.80 6.71 3.12
CA HIS A 360 -4.44 7.01 3.56
C HIS A 360 -3.93 5.86 4.44
N ALA A 361 -2.70 5.39 4.21
CA ALA A 361 -2.06 4.43 5.11
C ALA A 361 -1.48 5.17 6.31
N GLN A 362 -1.84 4.77 7.53
CA GLN A 362 -1.20 5.23 8.75
C GLN A 362 -0.35 4.09 9.34
N LEU A 363 0.91 4.38 9.64
CA LEU A 363 1.86 3.45 10.21
C LEU A 363 2.49 4.09 11.46
N LEU A 364 2.31 3.48 12.63
CA LEU A 364 3.14 3.76 13.80
C LEU A 364 4.17 2.65 13.95
N ILE A 365 5.44 2.97 13.73
CA ILE A 365 6.57 2.06 13.83
C ILE A 365 7.12 2.17 15.25
N LEU A 366 7.26 1.04 15.95
CA LEU A 366 7.83 0.96 17.29
C LEU A 366 9.17 0.22 17.24
N GLU A 367 10.16 0.76 17.96
CA GLU A 367 11.40 0.07 18.31
C GLU A 367 11.33 -0.39 19.77
N THR A 368 11.59 -1.67 20.04
CA THR A 368 11.50 -2.25 21.39
C THR A 368 12.74 -3.06 21.77
N ASP A 369 12.97 -3.24 23.07
CA ASP A 369 14.05 -4.09 23.60
C ASP A 369 13.79 -5.60 23.44
N LYS A 370 12.52 -5.98 23.24
CA LYS A 370 12.01 -7.34 23.07
C LYS A 370 10.86 -7.36 22.08
N PRO A 371 10.55 -8.49 21.42
CA PRO A 371 9.40 -8.55 20.53
C PRO A 371 8.08 -8.35 21.29
N ILE A 372 7.15 -7.64 20.66
CA ILE A 372 5.77 -7.50 21.13
C ILE A 372 5.02 -8.81 20.86
N LEU A 373 5.15 -9.35 19.64
CA LEU A 373 4.64 -10.66 19.25
C LEU A 373 5.81 -11.65 19.13
N ASP A 374 5.78 -12.78 19.84
CA ASP A 374 6.92 -13.72 19.96
C ASP A 374 7.47 -14.21 18.60
N LYS A 375 6.69 -15.06 17.90
CA LYS A 375 7.09 -15.64 16.59
C LYS A 375 6.20 -15.21 15.42
N ILE A 376 5.07 -14.56 15.70
CA ILE A 376 4.11 -14.11 14.69
C ILE A 376 4.72 -12.90 13.96
N TYR A 377 4.91 -13.00 12.64
CA TYR A 377 5.34 -11.86 11.81
C TYR A 377 4.18 -10.89 11.58
N TRP A 378 2.98 -11.41 11.33
CA TRP A 378 1.82 -10.61 10.95
C TRP A 378 0.59 -11.08 11.73
N LEU A 379 0.01 -10.17 12.50
CA LEU A 379 -1.24 -10.36 13.24
C LEU A 379 -2.29 -9.40 12.70
N ASN A 380 -3.31 -9.95 12.02
CA ASN A 380 -4.51 -9.19 11.64
C ASN A 380 -5.41 -9.04 12.88
N ILE A 381 -6.07 -7.91 13.06
CA ILE A 381 -7.00 -7.67 14.16
C ILE A 381 -8.44 -7.74 13.65
N SER A 382 -9.12 -8.86 13.91
CA SER A 382 -10.54 -9.07 13.61
C SER A 382 -11.40 -8.77 14.84
N ASP A 383 -11.25 -7.54 15.36
CA ASP A 383 -11.98 -7.01 16.51
C ASP A 383 -12.07 -5.48 16.37
N GLU A 384 -13.26 -4.99 16.01
CA GLU A 384 -13.54 -3.56 15.77
C GLU A 384 -13.40 -2.67 17.03
N THR A 385 -13.21 -3.25 18.22
CA THR A 385 -12.89 -2.47 19.43
C THR A 385 -11.46 -1.92 19.41
N PHE A 386 -10.59 -2.40 18.52
CA PHE A 386 -9.20 -1.96 18.42
C PHE A 386 -9.04 -0.73 17.52
N PRO A 387 -8.18 0.24 17.90
CA PRO A 387 -7.89 1.42 17.08
C PRO A 387 -6.89 1.15 15.94
N PHE A 388 -6.61 -0.12 15.61
CA PHE A 388 -5.70 -0.50 14.52
C PHE A 388 -6.04 -1.85 13.87
N LEU A 389 -5.82 -1.96 12.56
CA LEU A 389 -6.11 -3.15 11.75
C LEU A 389 -5.08 -4.29 11.91
N ALA A 390 -3.81 -3.97 12.09
CA ALA A 390 -2.74 -4.99 12.10
C ALA A 390 -1.51 -4.61 12.92
N LEU A 391 -0.87 -5.61 13.52
CA LEU A 391 0.52 -5.57 13.98
C LEU A 391 1.40 -6.39 13.03
N VAL A 392 2.53 -5.83 12.62
CA VAL A 392 3.55 -6.53 11.82
C VAL A 392 4.89 -6.47 12.55
N GLN A 393 5.25 -7.55 13.26
CA GLN A 393 6.53 -7.71 13.95
C GLN A 393 7.61 -8.05 12.91
N HIS A 394 8.11 -7.01 12.22
CA HIS A 394 9.11 -7.11 11.16
C HIS A 394 10.33 -7.96 11.57
N THR A 395 10.78 -7.84 12.83
CA THR A 395 11.95 -8.56 13.31
C THR A 395 11.79 -10.07 13.47
N ASN A 396 10.57 -10.60 13.34
CA ASN A 396 10.34 -12.05 13.26
C ASN A 396 10.56 -12.58 11.84
N PHE A 397 10.54 -11.69 10.85
CA PHE A 397 10.86 -11.97 9.45
C PHE A 397 12.32 -11.61 9.13
N ILE A 398 12.81 -10.44 9.55
CA ILE A 398 14.17 -9.95 9.31
C ILE A 398 14.91 -9.70 10.64
N ASP A 399 15.97 -10.46 10.88
CA ASP A 399 16.75 -10.51 12.12
C ASP A 399 17.10 -9.13 12.72
N SER A 400 16.84 -8.95 14.02
CA SER A 400 17.04 -7.67 14.74
C SER A 400 18.49 -7.18 14.74
N LYS A 401 19.49 -8.04 14.47
CA LYS A 401 20.89 -7.60 14.29
C LYS A 401 21.07 -6.58 13.17
N TYR A 402 20.21 -6.60 12.14
CA TYR A 402 20.24 -5.60 11.07
C TYR A 402 19.71 -4.23 11.52
N TYR A 403 19.01 -4.16 12.66
CA TYR A 403 18.39 -2.99 13.26
C TYR A 403 19.00 -2.67 14.64
N GLY A 404 20.30 -2.92 14.78
CA GLY A 404 21.06 -2.60 16.01
C GLY A 404 20.64 -3.40 17.23
N GLY A 405 20.12 -4.62 17.03
CA GLY A 405 19.61 -5.50 18.08
C GLY A 405 18.19 -5.19 18.55
N ARG A 406 17.57 -4.12 18.04
CA ARG A 406 16.21 -3.71 18.44
C ARG A 406 15.14 -4.51 17.69
N HIS A 407 14.04 -4.78 18.37
CA HIS A 407 12.85 -5.39 17.77
C HIS A 407 11.98 -4.31 17.13
N ILE A 408 11.43 -4.59 15.95
CA ILE A 408 10.68 -3.63 15.13
C ILE A 408 9.26 -4.13 14.92
N THR A 409 8.27 -3.30 15.26
CA THR A 409 6.83 -3.59 15.08
C THR A 409 6.15 -2.43 14.37
N TYR A 410 5.50 -2.68 13.24
CA TYR A 410 4.53 -1.74 12.66
C TYR A 410 3.15 -1.94 13.27
N ILE A 411 2.43 -0.85 13.52
CA ILE A 411 0.99 -0.84 13.78
C ILE A 411 0.34 -0.11 12.60
N GLY A 412 -0.53 -0.80 11.87
CA GLY A 412 -1.03 -0.37 10.56
C GLY A 412 -2.53 -0.09 10.51
N ASN A 413 -2.89 0.96 9.75
CA ASN A 413 -4.26 1.43 9.52
C ASN A 413 -4.46 1.90 8.07
N TYR A 414 -5.69 1.84 7.59
CA TYR A 414 -6.16 2.50 6.36
C TYR A 414 -7.35 3.39 6.72
N LEU A 415 -7.21 4.69 6.50
CA LEU A 415 -8.11 5.70 7.03
C LEU A 415 -8.63 6.61 5.90
N PRO A 416 -9.92 7.00 5.91
CA PRO A 416 -10.44 7.97 4.96
C PRO A 416 -9.89 9.37 5.22
N GLU A 417 -10.02 10.25 4.22
CA GLU A 417 -9.67 11.66 4.35
C GLU A 417 -10.44 12.31 5.52
N GLY A 418 -9.78 13.20 6.26
CA GLY A 418 -10.35 13.84 7.45
C GLY A 418 -10.43 12.97 8.73
N HIS A 419 -10.07 11.68 8.68
CA HIS A 419 -10.14 10.83 9.87
C HIS A 419 -9.30 11.36 11.05
N PRO A 420 -9.82 11.47 12.29
CA PRO A 420 -9.15 12.16 13.40
C PRO A 420 -7.79 11.64 13.84
N TYR A 421 -7.35 10.46 13.37
CA TYR A 421 -6.01 9.93 13.65
C TYR A 421 -4.95 10.48 12.69
N LEU A 422 -5.32 10.99 11.52
CA LEU A 422 -4.39 11.53 10.51
C LEU A 422 -3.74 12.86 10.94
N THR A 423 -4.30 13.53 11.95
CA THR A 423 -3.80 14.79 12.52
C THR A 423 -3.18 14.62 13.92
N LYS A 424 -3.13 13.41 14.47
CA LYS A 424 -2.54 13.14 15.80
C LYS A 424 -1.03 13.02 15.75
N SER A 425 -0.36 13.44 16.83
CA SER A 425 1.09 13.19 16.98
C SER A 425 1.37 11.69 17.18
N ALA A 426 2.64 11.30 17.00
CA ALA A 426 3.09 9.94 17.25
C ALA A 426 2.84 9.52 18.71
N ASP A 427 3.08 10.41 19.67
CA ASP A 427 2.88 10.21 21.12
C ASP A 427 1.39 10.08 21.48
N GLN A 428 0.51 10.84 20.82
CA GLN A 428 -0.95 10.72 20.99
C GLN A 428 -1.47 9.37 20.48
N LEU A 429 -1.01 8.93 19.30
CA LEU A 429 -1.35 7.61 18.74
C LEU A 429 -0.76 6.48 19.60
N LEU A 430 0.49 6.59 20.03
CA LEU A 430 1.11 5.63 20.93
C LEU A 430 0.34 5.50 22.24
N SER A 431 -0.04 6.63 22.86
CA SER A 431 -0.80 6.64 24.11
C SER A 431 -2.17 5.95 23.95
N LEU A 432 -2.84 6.18 22.82
CA LEU A 432 -4.11 5.54 22.46
C LEU A 432 -3.97 4.04 22.17
N PHE A 433 -2.90 3.63 21.49
CA PHE A 433 -2.69 2.25 21.07
C PHE A 433 -2.13 1.37 22.20
N LYS A 434 -1.35 1.94 23.13
CA LYS A 434 -0.62 1.20 24.19
C LYS A 434 -1.47 0.20 25.00
N PRO A 435 -2.69 0.51 25.48
CA PRO A 435 -3.52 -0.46 26.21
C PRO A 435 -3.90 -1.67 25.36
N TYR A 436 -4.15 -1.46 24.07
CA TYR A 436 -4.52 -2.50 23.11
C TYR A 436 -3.33 -3.39 22.75
N ILE A 437 -2.13 -2.81 22.61
CA ILE A 437 -0.89 -3.59 22.44
C ILE A 437 -0.65 -4.47 23.69
N GLN A 438 -0.86 -3.93 24.89
CA GLN A 438 -0.74 -4.69 26.14
C GLN A 438 -1.80 -5.81 26.24
N ARG A 439 -3.03 -5.60 25.73
CA ARG A 439 -4.07 -6.64 25.63
C ARG A 439 -3.69 -7.79 24.69
N LEU A 440 -2.90 -7.53 23.63
CA LEU A 440 -2.41 -8.57 22.72
C LEU A 440 -1.20 -9.34 23.26
N SER A 441 -0.39 -8.71 24.10
CA SER A 441 0.88 -9.25 24.60
C SER A 441 1.03 -9.15 26.12
N PRO A 442 0.07 -9.60 26.94
CA PRO A 442 0.01 -9.29 28.38
C PRO A 442 1.20 -9.85 29.18
N ASN A 443 1.84 -10.92 28.69
CA ASN A 443 3.00 -11.54 29.31
C ASN A 443 4.33 -10.92 28.84
N SER A 444 4.35 -10.14 27.76
CA SER A 444 5.58 -9.56 27.20
C SER A 444 5.93 -8.24 27.90
N LYS A 445 6.92 -8.30 28.80
CA LYS A 445 7.52 -7.12 29.44
C LYS A 445 8.57 -6.48 28.51
N PHE A 446 8.10 -5.93 27.40
CA PHE A 446 8.91 -5.12 26.48
C PHE A 446 8.93 -3.64 26.92
N LYS A 447 10.00 -2.93 26.56
CA LYS A 447 10.14 -1.48 26.65
C LYS A 447 10.15 -0.89 25.25
N ILE A 448 9.44 0.21 25.05
CA ILE A 448 9.54 1.01 23.82
C ILE A 448 10.75 1.94 23.96
N LEU A 449 11.66 1.86 23.01
CA LEU A 449 12.93 2.58 22.98
C LEU A 449 12.87 3.80 22.06
N ASN A 450 12.10 3.73 20.99
CA ASN A 450 11.86 4.79 20.03
C ASN A 450 10.57 4.48 19.24
N TYR A 451 10.02 5.46 18.53
CA TYR A 451 8.89 5.26 17.62
C TYR A 451 8.84 6.33 16.53
N LYS A 452 8.20 6.00 15.40
CA LYS A 452 8.08 6.88 14.24
C LYS A 452 6.71 6.75 13.58
N LEU A 453 6.05 7.88 13.35
CA LEU A 453 4.78 7.96 12.63
C LEU A 453 5.04 8.20 11.14
N PHE A 454 4.30 7.51 10.28
CA PHE A 454 4.25 7.75 8.84
C PHE A 454 2.80 7.75 8.35
N ILE A 455 2.51 8.66 7.41
CA ILE A 455 1.22 8.75 6.72
C ILE A 455 1.49 8.73 5.22
N GLY A 456 1.05 7.68 4.54
CA GLY A 456 1.09 7.55 3.08
C GLY A 456 -0.25 7.95 2.47
N PRO A 457 -0.39 9.14 1.85
CA PRO A 457 -1.65 9.54 1.22
C PRO A 457 -1.94 8.75 -0.05
N TYR A 458 -3.23 8.51 -0.34
CA TYR A 458 -3.70 7.74 -1.49
C TYR A 458 -3.11 6.31 -1.59
N ALA A 459 -2.74 5.71 -0.46
CA ALA A 459 -2.01 4.44 -0.41
C ALA A 459 -2.87 3.18 -0.50
N GLN A 460 -4.19 3.32 -0.67
CA GLN A 460 -5.12 2.23 -1.02
C GLN A 460 -6.29 2.80 -1.85
N PRO A 461 -6.37 2.55 -3.16
CA PRO A 461 -7.63 2.67 -3.88
C PRO A 461 -8.63 1.59 -3.42
N VAL A 462 -9.92 1.93 -3.46
CA VAL A 462 -11.02 1.02 -3.12
C VAL A 462 -11.62 0.45 -4.41
N HIS A 463 -11.39 -0.84 -4.64
CA HIS A 463 -11.83 -1.53 -5.86
C HIS A 463 -13.30 -1.93 -5.72
N GLN A 464 -14.19 -0.97 -5.98
CA GLN A 464 -15.65 -1.16 -6.01
C GLN A 464 -16.10 -1.98 -7.24
N LEU A 465 -17.40 -2.26 -7.33
CA LEU A 465 -17.99 -2.93 -8.50
C LEU A 465 -17.63 -2.24 -9.82
N HIS A 466 -17.36 -3.06 -10.84
CA HIS A 466 -16.97 -2.62 -12.20
C HIS A 466 -15.78 -1.65 -12.25
N TYR A 467 -14.79 -1.81 -11.36
CA TYR A 467 -13.61 -0.95 -11.27
C TYR A 467 -12.87 -0.78 -12.61
N SER A 468 -12.86 -1.80 -13.48
CA SER A 468 -12.29 -1.70 -14.85
C SER A 468 -12.84 -0.54 -15.69
N GLN A 469 -14.05 -0.05 -15.40
CA GLN A 469 -14.68 1.10 -16.09
C GLN A 469 -14.25 2.47 -15.53
N LYS A 470 -13.62 2.48 -14.34
CA LYS A 470 -13.09 3.68 -13.67
C LYS A 470 -11.56 3.77 -13.73
N ALA A 471 -10.88 2.62 -13.73
CA ALA A 471 -9.42 2.50 -13.65
C ALA A 471 -8.70 3.33 -14.73
N PRO A 472 -7.67 4.12 -14.38
CA PRO A 472 -6.93 4.91 -15.37
C PRO A 472 -6.17 4.03 -16.36
N GLN A 473 -6.53 4.19 -17.64
CA GLN A 473 -5.78 3.64 -18.78
C GLN A 473 -4.41 4.33 -18.92
N LEU A 474 -3.44 3.65 -19.53
CA LEU A 474 -2.09 4.19 -19.74
C LEU A 474 -2.13 5.47 -20.57
N GLU A 475 -2.89 5.50 -21.67
CA GLU A 475 -3.14 6.69 -22.47
C GLU A 475 -4.23 7.57 -21.84
N THR A 476 -3.89 8.84 -21.57
CA THR A 476 -4.77 9.79 -20.86
C THR A 476 -5.81 10.48 -21.74
N GLY A 477 -5.85 10.15 -23.03
CA GLY A 477 -6.59 10.90 -24.06
C GLY A 477 -5.90 12.21 -24.50
N ILE A 478 -4.96 12.75 -23.70
CA ILE A 478 -4.09 13.85 -24.11
C ILE A 478 -2.90 13.28 -24.89
N PRO A 479 -2.57 13.80 -26.10
CA PRO A 479 -1.43 13.33 -26.88
C PRO A 479 -0.13 13.32 -26.07
N ASN A 480 0.68 12.26 -26.22
CA ASN A 480 1.99 12.09 -25.59
C ASN A 480 2.03 12.12 -24.05
N ILE A 481 0.89 12.15 -23.35
CA ILE A 481 0.81 12.09 -21.88
C ILE A 481 0.22 10.75 -21.43
N TYR A 482 0.97 10.07 -20.58
CA TYR A 482 0.67 8.75 -20.05
C TYR A 482 0.47 8.80 -18.53
N LEU A 483 -0.36 7.92 -17.98
CA LEU A 483 -0.60 7.78 -16.54
C LEU A 483 -0.43 6.32 -16.12
N ALA A 484 0.46 6.08 -15.15
CA ALA A 484 0.73 4.76 -14.61
C ALA A 484 0.94 4.86 -13.09
N ASN A 485 -0.15 4.77 -12.33
CA ASN A 485 -0.13 4.90 -10.87
C ASN A 485 -0.81 3.69 -10.18
N MET A 486 -1.10 3.80 -8.89
CA MET A 486 -1.67 2.69 -8.12
C MET A 486 -3.08 2.28 -8.59
N ASP A 487 -3.86 3.20 -9.17
CA ASP A 487 -5.22 2.94 -9.62
C ASP A 487 -5.25 2.21 -10.97
N SER A 488 -4.15 2.28 -11.74
CA SER A 488 -3.92 1.47 -12.94
C SER A 488 -3.54 0.02 -12.62
N ILE A 489 -3.33 -0.34 -11.34
CA ILE A 489 -3.04 -1.71 -10.93
C ILE A 489 -4.37 -2.46 -10.79
N TYR A 490 -4.74 -3.22 -11.82
CA TYR A 490 -5.98 -3.98 -11.86
C TYR A 490 -5.81 -5.27 -12.70
N PRO A 491 -6.43 -6.42 -12.36
CA PRO A 491 -7.31 -6.71 -11.22
C PRO A 491 -6.60 -6.85 -9.86
N TRP A 492 -5.26 -6.80 -9.86
CA TRP A 492 -4.45 -6.99 -8.66
C TRP A 492 -4.68 -5.89 -7.62
N ASP A 493 -4.44 -6.21 -6.35
CA ASP A 493 -4.26 -5.18 -5.31
C ASP A 493 -2.83 -4.64 -5.38
N ARG A 494 -2.59 -3.45 -4.83
CA ARG A 494 -1.27 -2.80 -4.79
C ARG A 494 -0.17 -3.74 -4.26
N GLY A 495 1.00 -3.64 -4.87
CA GLY A 495 2.20 -4.39 -4.50
C GLY A 495 3.41 -3.94 -5.31
N THR A 496 4.61 -4.14 -4.78
CA THR A 496 5.87 -3.72 -5.41
C THR A 496 6.10 -4.41 -6.76
N ASN A 497 5.67 -5.67 -6.89
CA ASN A 497 5.61 -6.37 -8.18
C ASN A 497 4.83 -5.60 -9.24
N TYR A 498 3.61 -5.15 -8.91
CA TYR A 498 2.73 -4.51 -9.89
C TYR A 498 3.18 -3.10 -10.23
N ALA A 499 3.90 -2.42 -9.33
CA ALA A 499 4.60 -1.19 -9.66
C ALA A 499 5.71 -1.41 -10.70
N VAL A 500 6.52 -2.48 -10.54
CA VAL A 500 7.55 -2.88 -11.51
C VAL A 500 6.91 -3.30 -12.85
N GLU A 501 5.95 -4.22 -12.82
CA GLU A 501 5.20 -4.73 -13.98
C GLU A 501 4.54 -3.59 -14.78
N LEU A 502 3.92 -2.63 -14.08
CA LEU A 502 3.31 -1.44 -14.67
C LEU A 502 4.36 -0.50 -15.28
N GLY A 503 5.52 -0.32 -14.63
CA GLY A 503 6.63 0.47 -15.16
C GLY A 503 7.18 -0.12 -16.47
N GLN A 504 7.42 -1.44 -16.50
CA GLN A 504 7.86 -2.19 -17.68
C GLN A 504 6.86 -2.12 -18.85
N LYS A 505 5.56 -2.33 -18.56
CA LYS A 505 4.47 -2.18 -19.54
C LYS A 505 4.40 -0.75 -20.10
N THR A 506 4.53 0.26 -19.23
CA THR A 506 4.42 1.67 -19.63
C THR A 506 5.61 2.10 -20.50
N ALA A 507 6.83 1.70 -20.14
CA ALA A 507 8.02 1.96 -20.96
C ALA A 507 7.90 1.32 -22.35
N SER A 508 7.47 0.05 -22.41
CA SER A 508 7.22 -0.68 -23.65
C SER A 508 6.16 0.03 -24.52
N ARG A 509 5.08 0.52 -23.89
CA ARG A 509 4.00 1.24 -24.59
C ARG A 509 4.46 2.58 -25.15
N ILE A 510 5.22 3.35 -24.36
CA ILE A 510 5.83 4.63 -24.75
C ILE A 510 6.76 4.45 -25.97
N GLN A 511 7.50 3.34 -26.05
CA GLN A 511 8.36 2.97 -27.18
C GLN A 511 7.55 2.57 -28.43
N SER A 512 6.52 1.72 -28.28
CA SER A 512 5.70 1.26 -29.42
C SER A 512 5.04 2.40 -30.21
N LEU A 513 4.67 3.47 -29.51
CA LEU A 513 4.07 4.69 -30.07
C LEU A 513 5.13 5.72 -30.51
N ALA A 514 6.29 5.26 -30.97
CA ALA A 514 7.36 6.08 -31.55
C ALA A 514 7.98 5.45 -32.82
N LEU A 515 7.38 4.36 -33.32
CA LEU A 515 7.68 3.71 -34.59
C LEU A 515 6.53 3.89 -35.60
N ILE A 516 5.62 4.83 -35.30
CA ILE A 516 4.44 5.27 -36.05
C ILE A 516 4.37 6.80 -35.87
#